data_AF-A0A6V2E419-F1
#
_entry.id   AF-A0A6V2E419-F1
#
_cell.length_a   1.000
_cell.length_b   1.000
_cell.length_c   1.000
_cell.angle_alpha   90.00
_cell.angle_beta   90.00
_cell.angle_gamma   90.00
#
_symmetry.space_group_name_H-M   'P 1'
#
loop_
_entity.id
_entity.type
_entity.pdbx_description
1 polymer ?
#
loop_
_entity_poly.entity_id
_entity_poly.type
_entity_poly.pdbx_seq_one_letter_code
_entity_poly.pdbx_strand_id
1 'polypeptide(L)'
;MIYIINQLYEKTLTISSFKSIKGSSDIDLSADAGTTYSLTPTTTVTIIDPFDCYLDALRSCFDFDALRTFCQRDDFSILFDGMHGAGGPFARRVLIEELGLPESSLLRCDPRPDFGGCHPDPNLTYAASLVKKMGLNPDGSADESVDATSLPTLGAANDGDGDRNLIAGAGFFVTPSDSLALICDNWESIPHFAKEGGPRGVARSMPSSAALDVVAEARGIPCFSTPTGWKFFGNLMSSKEMFGKTDYTPFLCGEESFGTGSDHIREKDGLWAVLSWMSILMKANEDTPAGEPLVGVKDIVTKHWAKYGRHFYCRYDYEGA
;
A
#
# COMPACT_ATOMS: atom_id res chain seq x y z
N MET A 1 -16.94 8.50 19.28
CA MET A 1 -15.72 7.66 19.34
C MET A 1 -15.18 7.58 20.77
N ILE A 2 -14.93 8.72 21.44
CA ILE A 2 -14.60 8.77 22.88
C ILE A 2 -15.59 7.96 23.75
N TYR A 3 -16.90 8.05 23.46
CA TYR A 3 -17.93 7.33 24.23
C TYR A 3 -17.85 5.80 24.13
N ILE A 4 -17.45 5.25 22.98
CA ILE A 4 -17.31 3.79 22.81
C ILE A 4 -16.03 3.31 23.49
N ILE A 5 -14.93 4.07 23.36
CA ILE A 5 -13.65 3.75 24.01
C ILE A 5 -13.81 3.75 25.54
N ASN A 6 -14.53 4.73 26.10
CA ASN A 6 -14.81 4.76 27.53
C ASN A 6 -15.65 3.55 27.97
N GLN A 7 -16.68 3.15 27.22
CA GLN A 7 -17.44 1.94 27.56
C GLN A 7 -16.61 0.67 27.48
N LEU A 8 -15.72 0.56 26.48
CA LEU A 8 -14.82 -0.58 26.34
C LEU A 8 -13.83 -0.63 27.51
N TYR A 9 -13.25 0.51 27.88
CA TYR A 9 -12.35 0.65 29.03
C TYR A 9 -13.06 0.31 30.35
N GLU A 10 -14.23 0.88 30.60
CA GLU A 10 -15.01 0.53 31.80
C GLU A 10 -15.34 -0.97 31.82
N LYS A 11 -15.60 -1.59 30.66
CA LYS A 11 -15.79 -3.04 30.57
C LYS A 11 -14.53 -3.83 30.89
N THR A 12 -13.35 -3.42 30.40
CA THR A 12 -12.10 -4.15 30.71
C THR A 12 -11.78 -4.10 32.20
N LEU A 13 -12.08 -3.01 32.90
CA LEU A 13 -11.94 -2.90 34.36
C LEU A 13 -12.85 -3.87 35.13
N THR A 14 -13.97 -4.28 34.54
CA THR A 14 -14.90 -5.24 35.18
C THR A 14 -14.53 -6.72 34.96
N ILE A 15 -13.52 -7.01 34.13
CA ILE A 15 -13.08 -8.39 33.89
C ILE A 15 -12.38 -8.91 35.15
N SER A 16 -13.08 -9.77 35.89
CA SER A 16 -12.56 -10.39 37.12
C SER A 16 -11.97 -11.79 36.92
N SER A 17 -12.24 -12.41 35.77
CA SER A 17 -11.73 -13.74 35.42
C SER A 17 -11.74 -13.96 33.90
N PHE A 18 -10.87 -14.85 33.44
CA PHE A 18 -10.91 -15.41 32.08
C PHE A 18 -11.05 -16.92 32.17
N LYS A 19 -11.68 -17.53 31.16
CA LYS A 19 -11.80 -18.99 31.06
C LYS A 19 -10.57 -19.53 30.35
N SER A 20 -10.00 -20.62 30.85
CA SER A 20 -8.91 -21.36 30.22
C SER A 20 -9.22 -22.84 30.16
N ILE A 21 -8.65 -23.53 29.17
CA ILE A 21 -8.74 -24.98 29.04
C ILE A 21 -7.53 -25.57 29.78
N LYS A 22 -7.79 -26.25 30.91
CA LYS A 22 -6.72 -26.91 31.68
C LYS A 22 -6.28 -28.20 30.99
N GLY A 23 -4.97 -28.44 30.95
CA GLY A 23 -4.40 -29.68 30.42
C GLY A 23 -4.40 -29.79 28.89
N SER A 24 -4.74 -28.72 28.18
CA SER A 24 -4.46 -28.63 26.74
C SER A 24 -2.96 -28.44 26.53
N SER A 25 -2.42 -29.12 25.52
CA SER A 25 -1.11 -28.78 24.96
C SER A 25 -1.17 -27.36 24.37
N ASP A 26 -0.03 -26.68 24.36
CA ASP A 26 0.11 -25.45 23.57
C ASP A 26 -0.07 -25.76 22.09
N ILE A 27 -0.64 -24.81 21.36
CA ILE A 27 -0.81 -24.90 19.92
C ILE A 27 0.51 -24.52 19.27
N ASP A 28 1.05 -25.40 18.45
CA ASP A 28 2.20 -25.08 17.63
C ASP A 28 1.75 -24.19 16.46
N LEU A 29 1.99 -22.89 16.60
CA LEU A 29 1.66 -21.89 15.57
C LEU A 29 2.59 -21.97 14.35
N SER A 30 3.66 -22.77 14.40
CA SER A 30 4.59 -23.00 13.29
C SER A 30 4.27 -24.26 12.48
N ALA A 31 3.22 -25.00 12.86
CA ALA A 31 2.77 -26.15 12.09
C ALA A 31 2.27 -25.77 10.69
N ASP A 32 2.28 -26.74 9.77
CA ASP A 32 1.85 -26.52 8.39
C ASP A 32 0.39 -26.04 8.32
N ALA A 33 0.11 -25.15 7.36
CA ALA A 33 -1.24 -24.69 7.08
C ALA A 33 -2.20 -25.89 6.83
N GLY A 34 -3.40 -25.82 7.40
CA GLY A 34 -4.38 -26.90 7.42
C GLY A 34 -4.31 -27.79 8.67
N THR A 35 -3.22 -27.75 9.44
CA THR A 35 -3.11 -28.50 10.70
C THR A 35 -4.22 -28.08 11.66
N THR A 36 -4.98 -29.06 12.14
CA THR A 36 -6.14 -28.83 13.01
C THR A 36 -5.96 -29.50 14.38
N TYR A 37 -6.01 -28.70 15.44
CA TYR A 37 -5.95 -29.13 16.83
C TYR A 37 -7.35 -29.17 17.42
N SER A 38 -7.73 -30.30 18.04
CA SER A 38 -8.98 -30.40 18.80
C SER A 38 -8.74 -29.93 20.24
N LEU A 39 -9.30 -28.78 20.62
CA LEU A 39 -9.19 -28.22 21.97
C LEU A 39 -10.26 -28.79 22.91
N THR A 40 -11.46 -29.05 22.37
CA THR A 40 -12.57 -29.73 23.05
C THR A 40 -13.31 -30.61 22.03
N PRO A 41 -14.28 -31.46 22.44
CA PRO A 41 -15.10 -32.21 21.49
C PRO A 41 -15.87 -31.35 20.48
N THR A 42 -16.02 -30.05 20.73
CA THR A 42 -16.79 -29.11 19.91
C THR A 42 -15.98 -27.90 19.44
N THR A 43 -14.68 -27.84 19.74
CA THR A 43 -13.84 -26.67 19.45
C THR A 43 -12.52 -27.11 18.87
N THR A 44 -12.20 -26.59 17.68
CA THR A 44 -10.95 -26.84 16.98
C THR A 44 -10.24 -25.52 16.69
N VAL A 45 -8.92 -25.60 16.54
CA VAL A 45 -8.09 -24.51 16.00
C VAL A 45 -7.38 -25.05 14.76
N THR A 46 -7.47 -24.31 13.66
CA THR A 46 -6.81 -24.65 12.40
C THR A 46 -5.77 -23.59 12.09
N ILE A 47 -4.55 -24.01 11.82
CA ILE A 47 -3.49 -23.13 11.32
C ILE A 47 -3.80 -22.83 9.85
N ILE A 48 -3.73 -21.56 9.45
CA ILE A 48 -3.99 -21.11 8.08
C ILE A 48 -2.72 -20.52 7.48
N ASP A 49 -2.59 -20.62 6.16
CA ASP A 49 -1.61 -19.80 5.43
C ASP A 49 -2.15 -18.35 5.43
N PRO A 50 -1.42 -17.38 6.01
CA PRO A 50 -1.86 -15.99 6.04
C PRO A 50 -1.76 -15.29 4.68
N PHE A 51 -1.07 -15.88 3.70
CA PHE A 51 -0.72 -15.26 2.41
C PHE A 51 -1.74 -15.59 1.31
N ASP A 52 -2.30 -16.80 1.27
CA ASP A 52 -3.10 -17.27 0.13
C ASP A 52 -4.34 -16.41 -0.13
N CYS A 53 -5.15 -16.15 0.89
CA CYS A 53 -6.35 -15.31 0.76
C CYS A 53 -6.01 -13.88 0.31
N TYR A 54 -4.88 -13.37 0.77
CA TYR A 54 -4.43 -12.04 0.40
C TYR A 54 -3.92 -12.00 -1.05
N LEU A 55 -3.17 -13.01 -1.46
CA LEU A 55 -2.70 -13.16 -2.83
C LEU A 55 -3.87 -13.29 -3.81
N ASP A 56 -4.93 -14.04 -3.45
CA ASP A 56 -6.14 -14.12 -4.25
C ASP A 56 -6.85 -12.76 -4.39
N ALA A 57 -6.89 -11.96 -3.32
CA ALA A 57 -7.41 -10.59 -3.38
C ALA A 57 -6.58 -9.71 -4.34
N LEU A 58 -5.25 -9.81 -4.30
CA LEU A 58 -4.37 -9.08 -5.23
C LEU A 58 -4.52 -9.57 -6.68
N ARG A 59 -4.60 -10.88 -6.91
CA ARG A 59 -4.83 -11.47 -8.25
C ARG A 59 -6.18 -11.08 -8.84
N SER A 60 -7.18 -10.80 -8.00
CA SER A 60 -8.45 -10.24 -8.48
C SER A 60 -8.29 -8.80 -9.01
N CYS A 61 -7.30 -8.07 -8.50
CA CYS A 61 -7.06 -6.66 -8.85
C CYS A 61 -6.10 -6.44 -10.02
N PHE A 62 -5.07 -7.29 -10.14
CA PHE A 62 -3.94 -7.09 -11.06
C PHE A 62 -3.71 -8.27 -12.00
N ASP A 63 -3.05 -8.01 -13.12
CA ASP A 63 -2.61 -9.03 -14.06
C ASP A 63 -1.19 -9.49 -13.69
N PHE A 64 -1.11 -10.56 -12.88
CA PHE A 64 0.17 -11.08 -12.39
C PHE A 64 1.04 -11.66 -13.50
N ASP A 65 0.46 -12.15 -14.59
CA ASP A 65 1.23 -12.71 -15.71
C ASP A 65 1.89 -11.58 -16.53
N ALA A 66 1.16 -10.50 -16.78
CA ALA A 66 1.70 -9.30 -17.40
C ALA A 66 2.77 -8.64 -16.51
N LEU A 67 2.50 -8.49 -15.21
CA LEU A 67 3.46 -7.97 -14.24
C LEU A 67 4.73 -8.83 -14.18
N ARG A 68 4.60 -10.17 -14.17
CA ARG A 68 5.76 -11.07 -14.19
C ARG A 68 6.60 -10.83 -15.43
N THR A 69 5.98 -10.68 -16.60
CA THR A 69 6.69 -10.40 -17.86
C THR A 69 7.39 -9.04 -17.81
N PHE A 70 6.74 -8.00 -17.29
CA PHE A 70 7.35 -6.69 -17.09
C PHE A 70 8.55 -6.74 -16.14
N CYS A 71 8.46 -7.51 -15.06
CA CYS A 71 9.55 -7.72 -14.10
C CYS A 71 10.78 -8.42 -14.68
N GLN A 72 10.67 -9.10 -15.83
CA GLN A 72 11.82 -9.74 -16.49
C GLN A 72 12.62 -8.80 -17.39
N ARG A 73 12.23 -7.52 -17.49
CA ARG A 73 13.04 -6.54 -18.22
C ARG A 73 14.33 -6.24 -17.47
N ASP A 74 15.46 -6.25 -18.19
CA ASP A 74 16.78 -5.95 -17.62
C ASP A 74 16.92 -4.52 -17.08
N ASP A 75 16.08 -3.59 -17.55
CA ASP A 75 16.05 -2.17 -17.18
C ASP A 75 15.01 -1.82 -16.12
N PHE A 76 14.28 -2.82 -15.60
CA PHE A 76 13.36 -2.64 -14.48
C PHE A 76 13.95 -3.24 -13.20
N SER A 77 13.95 -2.47 -12.13
CA SER A 77 14.27 -2.96 -10.80
C SER A 77 13.43 -2.27 -9.73
N ILE A 78 13.09 -3.03 -8.69
CA ILE A 78 12.41 -2.53 -7.51
C ILE A 78 13.24 -2.79 -6.25
N LEU A 79 13.21 -1.85 -5.31
CA LEU A 79 13.68 -2.03 -3.95
C LEU A 79 12.52 -1.77 -2.98
N PHE A 80 12.05 -2.84 -2.34
CA PHE A 80 10.98 -2.82 -1.35
C PHE A 80 11.54 -2.96 0.06
N ASP A 81 11.22 -2.02 0.94
CA ASP A 81 11.65 -1.98 2.33
C ASP A 81 10.50 -2.34 3.28
N GLY A 82 10.56 -3.56 3.84
CA GLY A 82 9.55 -4.04 4.78
C GLY A 82 9.69 -3.47 6.20
N MET A 83 10.75 -2.67 6.47
CA MET A 83 11.02 -2.03 7.77
C MET A 83 10.95 -2.99 8.98
N HIS A 84 11.27 -4.28 8.77
CA HIS A 84 11.12 -5.36 9.75
C HIS A 84 9.69 -5.56 10.29
N GLY A 85 8.69 -5.07 9.55
CA GLY A 85 7.28 -5.19 9.86
C GLY A 85 6.62 -6.45 9.30
N ALA A 86 5.31 -6.58 9.55
CA ALA A 86 4.51 -7.72 9.15
C ALA A 86 4.36 -7.86 7.62
N GLY A 87 4.49 -6.76 6.87
CA GLY A 87 4.38 -6.76 5.40
C GLY A 87 5.56 -7.43 4.67
N GLY A 88 6.70 -7.65 5.32
CA GLY A 88 7.90 -8.21 4.70
C GLY A 88 7.70 -9.60 4.05
N PRO A 89 7.16 -10.59 4.78
CA PRO A 89 6.83 -11.90 4.21
C PRO A 89 5.78 -11.85 3.08
N PHE A 90 4.82 -10.92 3.13
CA PHE A 90 3.84 -10.73 2.06
C PHE A 90 4.51 -10.19 0.79
N ALA A 91 5.40 -9.20 0.93
CA ALA A 91 6.19 -8.69 -0.19
C ALA A 91 7.11 -9.76 -0.78
N ARG A 92 7.67 -10.65 0.05
CA ARG A 92 8.45 -11.81 -0.43
C ARG A 92 7.59 -12.74 -1.29
N ARG A 93 6.44 -13.18 -0.79
CA ARG A 93 5.52 -14.06 -1.53
C ARG A 93 5.11 -13.43 -2.86
N VAL A 94 4.78 -12.13 -2.87
CA VAL A 94 4.33 -11.45 -4.09
C VAL A 94 5.48 -11.12 -5.04
N LEU A 95 6.48 -10.36 -4.60
CA LEU A 95 7.51 -9.82 -5.50
C LEU A 95 8.48 -10.90 -5.97
N ILE A 96 8.86 -11.84 -5.08
CA ILE A 96 9.87 -12.85 -5.39
C ILE A 96 9.22 -14.12 -5.92
N GLU A 97 8.34 -14.74 -5.14
CA GLU A 97 7.81 -16.07 -5.48
C GLU A 97 6.81 -16.01 -6.64
N GLU A 98 5.94 -14.99 -6.68
CA GLU A 98 4.89 -14.87 -7.70
C GLU A 98 5.34 -14.08 -8.95
N LEU A 99 6.06 -12.97 -8.77
CA LEU A 99 6.50 -12.09 -9.86
C LEU A 99 7.93 -12.35 -10.34
N GLY A 100 8.70 -13.19 -9.64
CA GLY A 100 10.02 -13.64 -10.10
C GLY A 100 11.13 -12.59 -10.01
N LEU A 101 10.98 -11.56 -9.17
CA LEU A 101 12.05 -10.60 -8.90
C LEU A 101 13.16 -11.24 -8.05
N PRO A 102 14.40 -10.74 -8.13
CA PRO A 102 15.51 -11.28 -7.33
C PRO A 102 15.39 -10.91 -5.85
N GLU A 103 15.94 -11.72 -4.95
CA GLU A 103 16.01 -11.45 -3.50
C GLU A 103 16.58 -10.07 -3.15
N SER A 104 17.46 -9.53 -4.00
CA SER A 104 18.02 -8.19 -3.86
C SER A 104 16.98 -7.07 -3.95
N SER A 105 15.77 -7.37 -4.42
CA SER A 105 14.63 -6.45 -4.42
C SER A 105 14.03 -6.24 -3.04
N LEU A 106 14.40 -7.04 -2.02
CA LEU A 106 13.90 -6.90 -0.67
C LEU A 106 14.95 -6.27 0.26
N LEU A 107 14.48 -5.36 1.10
CA LEU A 107 15.21 -4.74 2.19
C LEU A 107 14.39 -4.93 3.47
N ARG A 108 15.03 -5.42 4.55
CA ARG A 108 14.43 -5.56 5.90
C ARG A 108 13.05 -6.25 5.89
N CYS A 109 12.87 -7.29 5.08
CA CYS A 109 11.62 -8.05 4.97
C CYS A 109 11.54 -9.24 5.95
N ASP A 110 12.41 -9.27 6.95
CA ASP A 110 12.41 -10.20 8.08
C ASP A 110 11.73 -9.53 9.29
N PRO A 111 10.53 -9.98 9.72
CA PRO A 111 9.84 -9.39 10.85
C PRO A 111 10.63 -9.50 12.15
N ARG A 112 10.69 -8.41 12.94
CA ARG A 112 11.37 -8.38 14.24
C ARG A 112 10.50 -7.71 15.31
N PRO A 113 10.46 -8.23 16.55
CA PRO A 113 9.66 -7.64 17.63
C PRO A 113 10.00 -6.17 17.95
N ASP A 114 11.23 -5.75 17.68
CA ASP A 114 11.74 -4.39 17.90
C ASP A 114 11.93 -3.61 16.59
N PHE A 115 11.44 -4.16 15.46
CA PHE A 115 11.63 -3.61 14.11
C PHE A 115 13.10 -3.31 13.76
N GLY A 116 14.05 -4.06 14.35
CA GLY A 116 15.48 -3.80 14.19
C GLY A 116 15.94 -2.47 14.79
N GLY A 117 15.26 -1.99 15.83
CA GLY A 117 15.51 -0.71 16.49
C GLY A 117 15.07 0.52 15.67
N CYS A 118 14.33 0.32 14.59
CA CYS A 118 13.81 1.38 13.72
C CYS A 118 12.35 1.71 14.06
N HIS A 119 11.90 2.92 13.70
CA HIS A 119 10.48 3.25 13.75
C HIS A 119 9.82 2.77 12.44
N PRO A 120 8.82 1.88 12.47
CA PRO A 120 8.23 1.29 11.26
C PRO A 120 7.14 2.20 10.66
N ASP A 121 7.52 3.44 10.32
CA ASP A 121 6.64 4.41 9.66
C ASP A 121 7.33 4.91 8.36
N PRO A 122 6.73 4.69 7.17
CA PRO A 122 7.39 4.87 5.88
C PRO A 122 7.37 6.35 5.47
N ASN A 123 8.15 7.17 6.16
CA ASN A 123 8.34 8.58 5.85
C ASN A 123 9.83 8.90 5.58
N LEU A 124 10.11 10.11 5.10
CA LEU A 124 11.47 10.51 4.70
C LEU A 124 12.49 10.46 5.86
N THR A 125 12.04 10.56 7.11
CA THR A 125 12.88 10.50 8.31
C THR A 125 13.19 9.05 8.70
N TYR A 126 12.18 8.20 8.82
CA TYR A 126 12.36 6.85 9.38
C TYR A 126 12.67 5.79 8.31
N ALA A 127 12.25 5.98 7.06
CA ALA A 127 12.66 5.16 5.92
C ALA A 127 14.00 5.62 5.32
N ALA A 128 14.88 6.25 6.12
CA ALA A 128 16.14 6.85 5.66
C ALA A 128 17.04 5.90 4.85
N SER A 129 17.00 4.60 5.13
CA SER A 129 17.76 3.59 4.36
C SER A 129 17.26 3.46 2.93
N LEU A 130 15.94 3.40 2.72
CA LEU A 130 15.36 3.41 1.39
C LEU A 130 15.59 4.76 0.71
N VAL A 131 15.30 5.88 1.39
CA VAL A 131 15.49 7.25 0.88
C VAL A 131 16.90 7.42 0.30
N LYS A 132 17.93 7.06 1.07
CA LYS A 132 19.32 7.09 0.60
C LYS A 132 19.58 6.17 -0.58
N LYS A 133 19.07 4.93 -0.56
CA LYS A 133 19.21 3.96 -1.67
C LYS A 133 18.48 4.39 -2.94
N MET A 134 17.50 5.28 -2.82
CA MET A 134 16.82 5.92 -3.94
C MET A 134 17.45 7.27 -4.34
N GLY A 135 18.64 7.62 -3.80
CA GLY A 135 19.35 8.84 -4.16
C GLY A 135 18.65 10.11 -3.71
N LEU A 136 18.01 10.08 -2.54
CA LEU A 136 17.27 11.20 -1.96
C LEU A 136 17.92 11.69 -0.66
N ASN A 137 17.81 12.99 -0.44
CA ASN A 137 18.08 13.65 0.83
C ASN A 137 16.89 13.49 1.79
N PRO A 138 17.08 13.73 3.11
CA PRO A 138 15.99 13.64 4.10
C PRO A 138 14.80 14.58 3.86
N ASP A 139 14.98 15.63 3.06
CA ASP A 139 13.90 16.55 2.66
C ASP A 139 13.17 16.10 1.38
N GLY A 140 13.55 14.96 0.80
CA GLY A 140 12.97 14.40 -0.42
C GLY A 140 13.52 15.01 -1.71
N SER A 141 14.51 15.90 -1.64
CA SER A 141 15.25 16.37 -2.82
C SER A 141 16.23 15.30 -3.32
N ALA A 142 16.58 15.37 -4.61
CA ALA A 142 17.58 14.48 -5.18
C ALA A 142 18.98 14.76 -4.61
N ASP A 143 19.73 13.71 -4.31
CA ASP A 143 21.17 13.81 -4.07
C ASP A 143 21.90 13.87 -5.42
N GLU A 144 22.31 15.08 -5.84
CA GLU A 144 22.98 15.32 -7.12
C GLU A 144 24.35 14.63 -7.24
N SER A 145 24.90 14.10 -6.14
CA SER A 145 26.15 13.32 -6.18
C SER A 145 25.95 11.87 -6.61
N VAL A 146 24.71 11.41 -6.72
CA VAL A 146 24.35 10.03 -7.05
C VAL A 146 23.85 9.95 -8.50
N ASP A 147 24.43 9.04 -9.27
CA ASP A 147 23.97 8.76 -10.63
C ASP A 147 22.64 8.01 -10.61
N ALA A 148 21.57 8.70 -10.99
CA ALA A 148 20.22 8.16 -10.99
C ALA A 148 20.05 6.93 -11.90
N THR A 149 20.91 6.74 -12.91
CA THR A 149 20.84 5.57 -13.80
C THR A 149 21.29 4.27 -13.13
N SER A 150 22.00 4.37 -12.00
CA SER A 150 22.45 3.23 -11.20
C SER A 150 21.47 2.82 -10.08
N LEU A 151 20.37 3.56 -9.92
CA LEU A 151 19.40 3.39 -8.85
C LEU A 151 18.26 2.47 -9.25
N PRO A 152 17.54 1.86 -8.27
CA PRO A 152 16.32 1.14 -8.57
C PRO A 152 15.30 2.02 -9.29
N THR A 153 14.59 1.43 -10.26
CA THR A 153 13.53 2.12 -11.01
C THR A 153 12.39 2.55 -10.10
N LEU A 154 12.02 1.68 -9.15
CA LEU A 154 10.97 1.90 -8.17
C LEU A 154 11.48 1.58 -6.76
N GLY A 155 11.30 2.51 -5.83
CA GLY A 155 11.50 2.31 -4.40
C GLY A 155 10.16 2.31 -3.69
N ALA A 156 9.97 1.38 -2.75
CA ALA A 156 8.77 1.33 -1.94
C ALA A 156 9.08 0.91 -0.49
N ALA A 157 8.30 1.39 0.47
CA ALA A 157 8.35 0.91 1.86
C ALA A 157 6.96 0.77 2.45
N ASN A 158 6.79 -0.18 3.37
CA ASN A 158 5.58 -0.33 4.18
C ASN A 158 5.81 0.05 5.65
N ASP A 159 4.72 0.27 6.39
CA ASP A 159 4.75 0.42 7.84
C ASP A 159 4.69 -0.92 8.58
N GLY A 160 4.55 -0.84 9.91
CA GLY A 160 4.67 -2.00 10.80
C GLY A 160 3.68 -3.12 10.54
N ASP A 161 2.43 -2.81 10.19
CA ASP A 161 1.38 -3.79 9.86
C ASP A 161 1.14 -3.94 8.35
N GLY A 162 1.69 -3.04 7.53
CA GLY A 162 1.70 -3.15 6.08
C GLY A 162 0.59 -2.38 5.36
N ASP A 163 -0.15 -1.53 6.08
CA ASP A 163 -1.29 -0.78 5.53
C ASP A 163 -0.86 0.49 4.77
N ARG A 164 0.32 1.06 5.07
CA ARG A 164 0.88 2.26 4.39
C ARG A 164 1.95 1.92 3.38
N ASN A 165 2.19 2.87 2.48
CA ASN A 165 3.21 2.82 1.44
C ASN A 165 3.91 4.17 1.22
N LEU A 166 5.24 4.14 1.16
CA LEU A 166 6.04 5.16 0.50
C LEU A 166 6.35 4.72 -0.92
N ILE A 167 6.30 5.65 -1.88
CA ILE A 167 6.70 5.43 -3.28
C ILE A 167 7.78 6.44 -3.67
N ALA A 168 8.83 5.94 -4.32
CA ALA A 168 9.92 6.75 -4.87
C ALA A 168 10.38 6.22 -6.23
N GLY A 169 10.86 7.09 -7.09
CA GLY A 169 11.69 6.75 -8.23
C GLY A 169 13.17 7.04 -7.96
N ALA A 170 14.03 6.69 -8.91
CA ALA A 170 15.43 7.08 -8.90
C ALA A 170 15.61 8.61 -8.75
N GLY A 171 16.12 9.05 -7.59
CA GLY A 171 16.31 10.45 -7.22
C GLY A 171 15.01 11.26 -7.15
N PHE A 172 13.85 10.62 -6.92
CA PHE A 172 12.57 11.30 -7.00
C PHE A 172 11.54 10.80 -5.97
N PHE A 173 11.19 11.65 -5.01
CA PHE A 173 10.14 11.35 -4.04
C PHE A 173 8.74 11.63 -4.62
N VAL A 174 7.81 10.70 -4.44
CA VAL A 174 6.40 10.89 -4.78
C VAL A 174 5.61 11.18 -3.51
N THR A 175 4.96 12.34 -3.43
CA THR A 175 4.13 12.65 -2.27
C THR A 175 2.90 11.72 -2.22
N PRO A 176 2.40 11.33 -1.03
CA PRO A 176 1.25 10.42 -0.93
C PRO A 176 0.00 10.91 -1.67
N SER A 177 -0.25 12.22 -1.65
CA SER A 177 -1.39 12.81 -2.37
C SER A 177 -1.22 12.80 -3.89
N ASP A 178 0.00 13.05 -4.40
CA ASP A 178 0.27 12.91 -5.84
C ASP A 178 0.18 11.43 -6.27
N SER A 179 0.65 10.50 -5.42
CA SER A 179 0.55 9.06 -5.66
C SER A 179 -0.91 8.63 -5.87
N LEU A 180 -1.82 9.05 -4.98
CA LEU A 180 -3.25 8.79 -5.09
C LEU A 180 -3.86 9.38 -6.38
N ALA A 181 -3.49 10.61 -6.73
CA ALA A 181 -3.96 11.28 -7.94
C ALA A 181 -3.48 10.58 -9.22
N LEU A 182 -2.23 10.08 -9.22
CA LEU A 182 -1.64 9.31 -10.32
C LEU A 182 -2.29 7.95 -10.51
N ILE A 183 -2.62 7.24 -9.43
CA ILE A 183 -3.38 5.99 -9.49
C ILE A 183 -4.76 6.25 -10.11
N CYS A 184 -5.43 7.35 -9.73
CA CYS A 184 -6.71 7.76 -10.33
C CYS A 184 -6.59 8.10 -11.83
N ASP A 185 -5.53 8.81 -12.25
CA ASP A 185 -5.30 9.18 -13.66
C ASP A 185 -4.83 8.02 -14.54
N ASN A 186 -4.44 6.90 -13.95
CA ASN A 186 -3.94 5.74 -14.68
C ASN A 186 -4.72 4.46 -14.31
N TRP A 187 -6.01 4.60 -13.95
CA TRP A 187 -6.85 3.46 -13.57
C TRP A 187 -6.96 2.40 -14.68
N GLU A 188 -6.79 2.79 -15.95
CA GLU A 188 -6.79 1.90 -17.11
C GLU A 188 -5.70 0.83 -17.03
N SER A 189 -4.61 1.12 -16.31
CA SER A 189 -3.50 0.20 -16.10
C SER A 189 -3.81 -0.85 -15.03
N ILE A 190 -4.90 -0.72 -14.28
CA ILE A 190 -5.23 -1.55 -13.13
C ILE A 190 -6.50 -2.36 -13.45
N PRO A 191 -6.40 -3.67 -13.72
CA PRO A 191 -7.52 -4.50 -14.14
C PRO A 191 -8.80 -4.40 -13.30
N HIS A 192 -8.67 -4.24 -11.98
CA HIS A 192 -9.80 -3.98 -11.06
C HIS A 192 -10.71 -2.84 -11.54
N PHE A 193 -10.11 -1.70 -11.91
CA PHE A 193 -10.84 -0.53 -12.38
C PHE A 193 -11.12 -0.62 -13.88
N ALA A 194 -10.16 -1.13 -14.67
CA ALA A 194 -10.25 -1.15 -16.11
C ALA A 194 -11.45 -1.98 -16.62
N LYS A 195 -11.73 -3.13 -15.99
CA LYS A 195 -12.85 -4.02 -16.35
C LYS A 195 -14.22 -3.37 -16.14
N GLU A 196 -14.30 -2.41 -15.23
CA GLU A 196 -15.55 -1.71 -14.86
C GLU A 196 -15.70 -0.35 -15.58
N GLY A 197 -14.74 0.04 -16.43
CA GLY A 197 -14.72 1.34 -17.10
C GLY A 197 -14.28 2.50 -16.18
N GLY A 198 -13.56 2.20 -15.11
CA GLY A 198 -12.97 3.15 -14.17
C GLY A 198 -13.63 3.14 -12.78
N PRO A 199 -13.05 3.88 -11.81
CA PRO A 199 -13.63 4.05 -10.48
C PRO A 199 -14.99 4.75 -10.55
N ARG A 200 -15.99 4.27 -9.80
CA ARG A 200 -17.31 4.92 -9.68
C ARG A 200 -17.35 5.97 -8.57
N GLY A 201 -16.32 6.03 -7.74
CA GLY A 201 -16.07 7.09 -6.78
C GLY A 201 -14.64 7.06 -6.28
N VAL A 202 -14.14 8.23 -5.89
CA VAL A 202 -12.83 8.37 -5.24
C VAL A 202 -12.93 9.22 -3.98
N ALA A 203 -12.03 9.02 -3.03
CA ALA A 203 -12.00 9.87 -1.84
C ALA A 203 -10.60 10.12 -1.30
N ARG A 204 -10.45 11.26 -0.63
CA ARG A 204 -9.28 11.59 0.16
C ARG A 204 -9.68 12.12 1.53
N SER A 205 -8.78 12.00 2.49
CA SER A 205 -8.91 12.76 3.74
C SER A 205 -8.81 14.25 3.43
N MET A 206 -9.48 15.07 4.25
CA MET A 206 -9.47 16.52 4.12
C MET A 206 -8.04 17.11 4.16
N PRO A 207 -7.12 16.64 5.04
CA PRO A 207 -5.75 17.16 5.08
C PRO A 207 -4.86 16.75 3.89
N SER A 208 -5.28 15.77 3.08
CA SER A 208 -4.61 15.44 1.83
C SER A 208 -4.68 16.60 0.83
N SER A 209 -3.63 16.76 0.03
CA SER A 209 -3.63 17.72 -1.08
C SER A 209 -4.81 17.46 -2.03
N ALA A 210 -5.29 18.53 -2.66
CA ALA A 210 -6.39 18.50 -3.61
C ALA A 210 -6.01 17.96 -5.01
N ALA A 211 -4.83 17.37 -5.18
CA ALA A 211 -4.40 16.79 -6.47
C ALA A 211 -5.41 15.77 -7.02
N LEU A 212 -5.98 14.93 -6.16
CA LEU A 212 -7.03 13.97 -6.56
C LEU A 212 -8.28 14.68 -7.11
N ASP A 213 -8.65 15.84 -6.57
CA ASP A 213 -9.87 16.56 -6.92
C ASP A 213 -9.83 16.99 -8.39
N VAL A 214 -8.69 17.53 -8.83
CA VAL A 214 -8.48 17.99 -10.21
C VAL A 214 -8.52 16.82 -11.21
N VAL A 215 -7.92 15.68 -10.85
CA VAL A 215 -7.97 14.47 -11.68
C VAL A 215 -9.39 13.93 -11.77
N ALA A 216 -10.08 13.83 -10.64
CA ALA A 216 -11.43 13.30 -10.58
C ALA A 216 -12.41 14.17 -11.37
N GLU A 217 -12.31 15.50 -11.27
CA GLU A 217 -13.08 16.44 -12.08
C GLU A 217 -12.82 16.24 -13.59
N ALA A 218 -11.55 16.17 -14.00
CA ALA A 218 -11.19 15.98 -15.40
C ALA A 218 -11.64 14.62 -15.97
N ARG A 219 -11.75 13.60 -15.11
CA ARG A 219 -12.23 12.26 -15.47
C ARG A 219 -13.74 12.06 -15.27
N GLY A 220 -14.45 13.05 -14.75
CA GLY A 220 -15.88 12.96 -14.46
C GLY A 220 -16.24 11.95 -13.35
N ILE A 221 -15.32 11.72 -12.40
CA ILE A 221 -15.49 10.78 -11.29
C ILE A 221 -15.91 11.52 -10.01
N PRO A 222 -16.94 11.08 -9.29
CA PRO A 222 -17.30 11.67 -8.00
C PRO A 222 -16.12 11.60 -7.00
N CYS A 223 -15.71 12.75 -6.45
CA CYS A 223 -14.66 12.86 -5.43
C CYS A 223 -15.24 13.27 -4.07
N PHE A 224 -14.83 12.60 -3.00
CA PHE A 224 -15.23 12.92 -1.62
C PHE A 224 -14.03 13.38 -0.78
N SER A 225 -14.17 14.53 -0.12
CA SER A 225 -13.27 14.95 0.95
C SER A 225 -13.88 14.57 2.30
N THR A 226 -13.26 13.62 3.01
CA THR A 226 -13.77 13.13 4.30
C THR A 226 -12.90 13.62 5.46
N PRO A 227 -13.38 13.62 6.72
CA PRO A 227 -12.48 13.74 7.86
C PRO A 227 -11.45 12.58 7.87
N THR A 228 -10.32 12.78 8.56
CA THR A 228 -9.30 11.75 8.75
C THR A 228 -9.89 10.48 9.38
N GLY A 229 -9.48 9.34 8.86
CA GLY A 229 -9.84 8.01 9.35
C GLY A 229 -10.60 7.16 8.33
N TRP A 230 -10.01 6.02 7.99
CA TRP A 230 -10.47 5.07 6.96
C TRP A 230 -11.94 4.63 7.06
N LYS A 231 -12.54 4.64 8.25
CA LYS A 231 -13.97 4.32 8.46
C LYS A 231 -14.93 5.13 7.58
N PHE A 232 -14.58 6.38 7.22
CA PHE A 232 -15.43 7.19 6.34
C PHE A 232 -15.42 6.65 4.91
N PHE A 233 -14.26 6.17 4.43
CA PHE A 233 -14.17 5.47 3.15
C PHE A 233 -14.90 4.13 3.19
N GLY A 234 -14.79 3.38 4.29
CA GLY A 234 -15.54 2.13 4.49
C GLY A 234 -17.05 2.30 4.33
N ASN A 235 -17.61 3.42 4.81
CA ASN A 235 -19.02 3.77 4.59
C ASN A 235 -19.36 4.06 3.12
N LEU A 236 -18.45 4.70 2.38
CA LEU A 236 -18.63 5.00 0.95
C LEU A 236 -18.53 3.72 0.11
N MET A 237 -17.54 2.86 0.38
CA MET A 237 -17.39 1.53 -0.24
C MET A 237 -18.63 0.66 0.01
N SER A 238 -19.20 0.73 1.20
CA SER A 238 -20.37 -0.07 1.60
C SER A 238 -21.72 0.61 1.30
N SER A 239 -21.71 1.72 0.56
CA SER A 239 -22.89 2.58 0.31
C SER A 239 -24.09 1.80 -0.24
N LYS A 240 -23.86 0.92 -1.23
CA LYS A 240 -24.92 0.08 -1.80
C LYS A 240 -25.25 -1.11 -0.91
N GLU A 241 -24.25 -1.92 -0.57
CA GLU A 241 -24.43 -3.22 0.11
C GLU A 241 -25.07 -3.07 1.49
N MET A 242 -24.61 -2.11 2.30
CA MET A 242 -25.03 -1.95 3.69
C MET A 242 -26.14 -0.92 3.87
N PHE A 243 -26.22 0.08 2.98
CA PHE A 243 -27.12 1.22 3.16
C PHE A 243 -28.15 1.40 2.05
N GLY A 244 -28.12 0.58 0.99
CA GLY A 244 -29.07 0.65 -0.13
C GLY A 244 -28.99 1.98 -0.91
N LYS A 245 -27.83 2.63 -0.89
CA LYS A 245 -27.57 3.92 -1.56
C LYS A 245 -26.81 3.73 -2.87
N THR A 246 -26.28 4.82 -3.42
CA THR A 246 -25.46 4.83 -4.65
C THR A 246 -24.33 3.82 -4.58
N ASP A 247 -24.10 3.15 -5.70
CA ASP A 247 -22.97 2.23 -5.88
C ASP A 247 -21.71 3.01 -6.29
N TYR A 248 -20.75 3.12 -5.38
CA TYR A 248 -19.48 3.80 -5.65
C TYR A 248 -18.32 2.84 -5.93
N THR A 249 -18.54 1.52 -5.88
CA THR A 249 -17.50 0.54 -6.21
C THR A 249 -17.44 0.31 -7.73
N PRO A 250 -16.26 0.07 -8.34
CA PRO A 250 -14.96 0.06 -7.70
C PRO A 250 -14.55 1.46 -7.24
N PHE A 251 -13.92 1.54 -6.06
CA PHE A 251 -13.69 2.77 -5.31
C PHE A 251 -12.20 2.92 -5.00
N LEU A 252 -11.64 4.12 -5.13
CA LEU A 252 -10.25 4.42 -4.79
C LEU A 252 -10.20 5.45 -3.66
N CYS A 253 -9.34 5.25 -2.67
CA CYS A 253 -9.13 6.27 -1.64
C CYS A 253 -7.73 6.29 -1.05
N GLY A 254 -7.41 7.39 -0.38
CA GLY A 254 -6.13 7.53 0.31
C GLY A 254 -6.08 8.69 1.30
N GLU A 255 -5.02 8.71 2.09
CA GLU A 255 -4.70 9.72 3.09
C GLU A 255 -3.25 10.20 2.92
N GLU A 256 -2.97 11.43 3.33
CA GLU A 256 -1.65 12.07 3.26
C GLU A 256 -0.59 11.33 4.06
N SER A 257 -1.02 10.53 5.03
CA SER A 257 -0.19 9.72 5.91
C SER A 257 0.25 8.41 5.24
N PHE A 258 0.59 8.46 3.95
CA PHE A 258 1.09 7.29 3.19
C PHE A 258 0.07 6.14 3.08
N GLY A 259 -1.22 6.38 3.30
CA GLY A 259 -2.26 5.36 3.21
C GLY A 259 -2.96 5.42 1.85
N THR A 260 -3.08 4.29 1.15
CA THR A 260 -3.83 4.21 -0.11
C THR A 260 -4.47 2.83 -0.23
N GLY A 261 -5.62 2.75 -0.88
CA GLY A 261 -6.34 1.48 -1.05
C GLY A 261 -7.57 1.63 -1.92
N SER A 262 -8.28 0.52 -2.10
CA SER A 262 -9.52 0.46 -2.87
C SER A 262 -10.54 -0.46 -2.21
N ASP A 263 -11.71 -0.63 -2.82
CA ASP A 263 -12.78 -1.48 -2.32
C ASP A 263 -12.50 -2.99 -2.38
N HIS A 264 -11.33 -3.42 -2.86
CA HIS A 264 -10.89 -4.82 -2.81
C HIS A 264 -10.83 -5.37 -1.38
N ILE A 265 -10.50 -4.53 -0.40
CA ILE A 265 -10.63 -4.80 1.03
C ILE A 265 -11.30 -3.62 1.76
N ARG A 266 -11.29 -3.60 3.08
CA ARG A 266 -11.85 -2.51 3.91
C ARG A 266 -10.79 -1.82 4.79
N GLU A 267 -9.53 -1.91 4.38
CA GLU A 267 -8.37 -1.27 4.99
C GLU A 267 -7.49 -0.59 3.92
N LYS A 268 -6.50 0.18 4.36
CA LYS A 268 -5.40 0.60 3.47
C LYS A 268 -4.58 -0.62 3.09
N ASP A 269 -3.91 -0.56 1.94
CA ASP A 269 -3.03 -1.64 1.50
C ASP A 269 -1.80 -1.08 0.79
N GLY A 270 -0.66 -1.19 1.47
CA GLY A 270 0.59 -0.68 0.94
C GLY A 270 1.11 -1.46 -0.27
N LEU A 271 1.01 -2.80 -0.25
CA LEU A 271 1.52 -3.60 -1.35
C LEU A 271 0.60 -3.53 -2.58
N TRP A 272 -0.71 -3.37 -2.38
CA TRP A 272 -1.65 -3.02 -3.46
C TRP A 272 -1.27 -1.69 -4.14
N ALA A 273 -0.86 -0.68 -3.38
CA ALA A 273 -0.39 0.59 -3.95
C ALA A 273 0.91 0.42 -4.74
N VAL A 274 1.84 -0.42 -4.26
CA VAL A 274 3.07 -0.78 -5.00
C VAL A 274 2.74 -1.47 -6.32
N LEU A 275 1.85 -2.47 -6.32
CA LEU A 275 1.42 -3.16 -7.55
C LEU A 275 0.66 -2.24 -8.50
N SER A 276 -0.07 -1.26 -7.98
CA SER A 276 -0.68 -0.19 -8.79
C SER A 276 0.39 0.61 -9.53
N TRP A 277 1.45 1.03 -8.83
CA TRP A 277 2.58 1.72 -9.45
C TRP A 277 3.35 0.88 -10.46
N MET A 278 3.57 -0.41 -10.17
CA MET A 278 4.17 -1.34 -11.13
C MET A 278 3.30 -1.47 -12.39
N SER A 279 1.98 -1.53 -12.24
CA SER A 279 1.05 -1.60 -13.38
C SER A 279 1.08 -0.31 -14.22
N ILE A 280 1.19 0.85 -13.57
CA ILE A 280 1.33 2.15 -14.24
C ILE A 280 2.65 2.23 -15.02
N LEU A 281 3.77 1.81 -14.41
CA LEU A 281 5.08 1.74 -15.06
C LEU A 281 5.07 0.77 -16.24
N MET A 282 4.46 -0.41 -16.07
CA MET A 282 4.27 -1.40 -17.13
C MET A 282 3.52 -0.79 -18.32
N LYS A 283 2.36 -0.15 -18.06
CA LYS A 283 1.55 0.48 -19.11
C LYS A 283 2.28 1.63 -19.79
N ALA A 284 3.01 2.44 -19.05
CA ALA A 284 3.80 3.55 -19.61
C ALA A 284 4.93 3.08 -20.54
N ASN A 285 5.29 1.80 -20.48
CA ASN A 285 6.40 1.21 -21.22
C ASN A 285 5.99 0.05 -22.14
N GLU A 286 4.69 -0.12 -22.41
CA GLU A 286 4.20 -1.22 -23.25
C GLU A 286 4.74 -1.18 -24.68
N ASP A 287 4.96 0.04 -25.19
CA ASP A 287 5.49 0.30 -26.52
C ASP A 287 6.99 0.67 -26.52
N THR A 288 7.65 0.67 -25.36
CA THR A 288 9.08 1.02 -25.24
C THR A 288 9.94 -0.17 -25.70
N PRO A 289 10.66 -0.06 -26.84
CA PRO A 289 11.47 -1.15 -27.38
C PRO A 289 12.58 -1.58 -26.41
N ALA A 290 13.00 -2.84 -26.51
CA ALA A 290 14.15 -3.33 -25.74
C ALA A 290 15.42 -2.52 -26.09
N GLY A 291 16.07 -1.98 -25.06
CA GLY A 291 17.28 -1.16 -25.20
C GLY A 291 17.05 0.36 -25.24
N GLU A 292 15.80 0.82 -25.36
CA GLU A 292 15.45 2.23 -25.15
C GLU A 292 15.25 2.51 -23.65
N PRO A 293 15.56 3.73 -23.16
CA PRO A 293 15.35 4.08 -21.77
C PRO A 293 13.89 3.94 -21.34
N LEU A 294 13.68 3.25 -20.22
CA LEU A 294 12.38 3.10 -19.59
C LEU A 294 11.84 4.46 -19.11
N VAL A 295 10.56 4.73 -19.38
CA VAL A 295 9.80 5.86 -18.81
C VAL A 295 9.66 5.63 -17.31
N GLY A 296 10.38 6.41 -16.51
CA GLY A 296 10.47 6.23 -15.06
C GLY A 296 9.38 6.94 -14.29
N VAL A 297 9.37 6.73 -12.96
CA VAL A 297 8.43 7.38 -12.03
C VAL A 297 8.46 8.90 -12.17
N LYS A 298 9.66 9.49 -12.27
CA LYS A 298 9.82 10.95 -12.44
C LYS A 298 9.16 11.47 -13.71
N ASP A 299 9.29 10.75 -14.82
CA ASP A 299 8.70 11.14 -16.11
C ASP A 299 7.17 11.08 -16.05
N ILE A 300 6.62 10.04 -15.41
CA ILE A 300 5.18 9.87 -15.20
C ILE A 300 4.62 11.01 -14.33
N VAL A 301 5.28 11.32 -13.21
CA VAL A 301 4.84 12.39 -12.29
C VAL A 301 4.95 13.76 -12.95
N THR A 302 6.04 14.04 -13.66
CA THR A 302 6.21 15.33 -14.35
C THR A 302 5.22 15.50 -15.51
N LYS A 303 4.91 14.43 -16.26
CA LYS A 303 3.84 14.43 -17.27
C LYS A 303 2.47 14.70 -16.62
N HIS A 304 2.19 14.11 -15.47
CA HIS A 304 0.98 14.37 -14.71
C HIS A 304 0.87 15.83 -14.27
N TRP A 305 1.94 16.40 -13.71
CA TRP A 305 1.98 17.83 -13.35
C TRP A 305 1.82 18.74 -14.57
N ALA A 306 2.35 18.38 -15.73
CA ALA A 306 2.14 19.14 -16.95
C ALA A 306 0.68 19.12 -17.42
N LYS A 307 -0.06 18.03 -17.14
CA LYS A 307 -1.47 17.86 -17.50
C LYS A 307 -2.43 18.54 -16.52
N TYR A 308 -2.19 18.43 -15.21
CA TYR A 308 -3.13 18.86 -14.16
C TYR A 308 -2.63 20.01 -13.27
N GLY A 309 -1.39 20.45 -13.47
CA GLY A 309 -0.70 21.32 -12.53
C GLY A 309 -0.13 20.55 -11.34
N ARG A 310 0.83 21.18 -10.65
CA ARG A 310 1.48 20.61 -9.46
C ARG A 310 0.86 21.18 -8.19
N HIS A 311 0.45 20.30 -7.28
CA HIS A 311 -0.07 20.66 -5.97
C HIS A 311 1.03 20.53 -4.92
N PHE A 312 1.70 21.63 -4.59
CA PHE A 312 2.73 21.63 -3.56
C PHE A 312 2.12 21.27 -2.19
N TYR A 313 2.70 20.28 -1.53
CA TYR A 313 2.23 19.77 -0.26
C TYR A 313 3.39 19.55 0.71
N CYS A 314 3.20 19.94 1.97
CA CYS A 314 4.11 19.64 3.06
C CYS A 314 3.32 19.60 4.38
N ARG A 315 3.85 18.90 5.38
CA ARG A 315 3.27 18.81 6.72
C ARG A 315 4.30 19.26 7.74
N TYR A 316 3.88 20.12 8.66
CA TYR A 316 4.70 20.62 9.76
C TYR A 316 4.08 20.12 11.06
N ASP A 317 4.70 19.09 11.64
CA ASP A 317 4.24 18.49 12.89
C ASP A 317 4.95 19.18 14.08
N TYR A 318 4.18 19.75 15.00
CA TYR A 318 4.68 20.38 16.22
C TYR A 318 4.44 19.45 17.40
N GLU A 319 5.39 18.55 17.66
CA GLU A 319 5.31 17.60 18.78
C GLU A 319 5.72 18.23 20.12
N GLY A 320 5.07 17.84 21.22
CA GLY A 320 5.46 18.25 22.59
C GLY A 320 4.91 19.61 23.08
N ALA A 321 3.79 20.07 22.52
CA ALA A 321 3.04 21.22 23.05
C ALA A 321 2.08 20.82 24.19
#